data_AF-A0A0J8TX28-F1
#
_entry.id   AF-A0A0J8TX28-F1
#
_cell.length_a   1.000
_cell.length_b   1.000
_cell.length_c   1.000
_cell.angle_alpha   90.00
_cell.angle_beta   90.00
_cell.angle_gamma   90.00
#
_symmetry.space_group_name_H-M   'P 1'
#
loop_
_entity.id
_entity.type
_entity.pdbx_description
1 polymer ?
#
loop_
_entity_poly.entity_id
_entity_poly.type
_entity_poly.pdbx_seq_one_letter_code
_entity_poly.pdbx_strand_id
1 'polypeptide(L)' 'MAKLKVSDTGDGLLEVVEAGTGKWWSVSEPNSLGDRLITTPTLRVVSTDGPLGRRILAAVAEYEARATS' A
#
# COMPACT_ATOMS: atom_id res chain seq x y z
N MET A 1 -12.76 -11.37 -4.20
CA MET A 1 -11.87 -10.18 -4.19
C MET A 1 -10.46 -10.63 -4.51
N ALA A 2 -9.73 -9.91 -5.37
CA ALA A 2 -8.32 -10.21 -5.61
C ALA A 2 -7.49 -9.90 -4.35
N LYS A 3 -6.60 -10.81 -3.99
CA LYS A 3 -5.77 -10.72 -2.79
C LYS A 3 -4.60 -9.75 -3.04
N LEU A 4 -4.39 -8.82 -2.10
CA LEU A 4 -3.23 -7.94 -2.09
C LEU A 4 -2.12 -8.59 -1.25
N LYS A 5 -0.88 -8.50 -1.73
CA LYS A 5 0.33 -8.86 -0.99
C LYS A 5 1.15 -7.60 -0.75
N VAL A 6 1.68 -7.45 0.46
CA VAL A 6 2.53 -6.32 0.85
C VAL A 6 3.96 -6.82 1.09
N SER A 7 4.95 -6.04 0.67
CA SER A 7 6.37 -6.25 0.96
C SER A 7 7.07 -4.93 1.21
N ASP A 8 8.06 -4.94 2.09
CA ASP A 8 8.95 -3.82 2.34
C ASP A 8 10.06 -3.76 1.27
N THR A 9 10.30 -2.57 0.71
CA THR A 9 11.37 -2.36 -0.29
C THR A 9 12.67 -1.84 0.32
N GLY A 10 12.69 -1.50 1.61
CA GLY A 10 13.86 -1.01 2.37
C GLY A 10 14.10 0.51 2.30
N ASP A 11 13.40 1.22 1.42
CA ASP A 11 13.56 2.67 1.17
C ASP A 11 12.49 3.54 1.86
N GLY A 12 11.87 3.04 2.94
CA GLY A 12 10.71 3.70 3.57
C GLY A 12 9.44 3.64 2.70
N LEU A 13 9.37 2.65 1.80
CA LEU A 13 8.23 2.38 0.94
C LEU A 13 7.78 0.93 1.12
N LEU A 14 6.46 0.75 1.10
CA LEU A 14 5.83 -0.56 1.00
C LEU A 14 5.33 -0.76 -0.43
N GLU A 15 5.63 -1.91 -1.01
CA GLU A 15 5.06 -2.35 -2.27
C GLU A 15 3.82 -3.19 -2.02
N VAL A 16 2.73 -2.89 -2.71
CA VAL A 16 1.47 -3.64 -2.66
C VAL A 16 1.15 -4.19 -4.04
N VAL A 17 0.99 -5.50 -4.17
CA VAL A 17 0.76 -6.20 -5.46
C VAL A 17 -0.59 -6.90 -5.45
N GLU A 18 -1.39 -6.73 -6.50
CA GLU A 18 -2.65 -7.45 -6.72
C GLU A 18 -2.41 -8.78 -7.46
N ALA A 19 -2.65 -9.89 -6.76
CA ALA A 19 -2.41 -11.23 -7.27
C ALA A 19 -3.18 -11.51 -8.57
N GLY A 20 -2.48 -12.07 -9.56
CA GLY A 20 -3.06 -12.46 -10.84
C GLY A 20 -3.30 -11.33 -11.84
N THR A 21 -3.01 -10.07 -11.47
CA THR A 21 -3.22 -8.92 -12.38
C THR A 21 -1.93 -8.21 -12.79
N GLY A 22 -0.83 -8.42 -12.04
CA GLY A 22 0.43 -7.71 -12.24
C GLY A 22 0.39 -6.23 -11.84
N LYS A 23 -0.75 -5.74 -11.32
CA LYS A 23 -0.85 -4.37 -10.79
C LYS A 23 -0.14 -4.29 -9.47
N TRP A 24 0.61 -3.20 -9.29
CA TRP A 24 1.27 -2.89 -8.03
C TRP A 24 1.21 -1.39 -7.75
N TRP A 25 1.40 -1.05 -6.47
CA TRP A 25 1.40 0.31 -5.95
C TRP A 25 2.52 0.45 -4.93
N SER A 26 3.11 1.64 -4.85
CA SER A 26 3.97 2.03 -3.75
C SER A 26 3.15 2.79 -2.71
N VAL A 27 3.40 2.51 -1.44
CA VAL A 27 2.80 3.20 -0.30
C VAL A 27 3.91 3.79 0.55
N SER A 28 3.84 5.08 0.83
CA SER A 28 4.84 5.73 1.68
C SER A 28 4.70 5.34 3.15
N GLU A 29 5.74 5.65 3.91
CA GLU A 29 5.62 5.88 5.35
C GLU A 29 4.52 6.92 5.66
N PRO A 30 3.91 6.83 6.86
CA PRO A 30 2.95 7.82 7.32
C PRO A 30 3.64 9.16 7.56
N ASN A 31 3.03 10.25 7.12
CA ASN A 31 3.50 11.60 7.41
C ASN A 31 3.20 12.00 8.87
N SER A 32 3.49 13.26 9.24
CA SER A 32 3.24 13.78 10.60
C SER A 32 1.77 13.79 11.04
N LEU A 33 0.83 13.64 10.09
CA LEU A 33 -0.61 13.54 10.35
C LEU A 33 -1.10 12.08 10.35
N GLY A 34 -0.22 11.11 10.05
CA GLY A 34 -0.58 9.71 9.90
C GLY A 34 -1.04 9.32 8.49
N ASP A 35 -1.08 10.27 7.54
CA ASP A 35 -1.50 9.99 6.17
C ASP A 35 -0.39 9.34 5.35
N ARG A 36 -0.78 8.48 4.40
CA ARG A 36 0.13 7.82 3.47
C ARG A 36 -0.17 8.20 2.04
N LEU A 37 0.89 8.34 1.25
CA LEU A 37 0.78 8.52 -0.19
C LEU A 37 0.75 7.15 -0.87
N ILE A 38 -0.19 6.95 -1.80
CA ILE A 38 -0.27 5.75 -2.64
C ILE A 38 -0.02 6.16 -4.08
N THR A 39 0.95 5.53 -4.75
CA THR A 39 1.30 5.81 -6.14
C THR A 39 1.28 4.55 -7.01
N THR A 40 0.91 4.73 -8.27
CA THR A 40 1.12 3.73 -9.32
C THR A 40 2.58 3.73 -9.79
N PRO A 41 3.01 2.73 -10.59
CA PRO A 41 4.37 2.68 -11.14
C PRO A 41 4.69 3.88 -12.04
N THR A 42 3.65 4.53 -12.57
CA THR A 42 3.71 5.76 -13.37
C THR A 42 3.62 7.04 -12.54
N LEU A 43 3.80 6.93 -11.21
CA LEU A 43 3.75 8.03 -10.23
C LEU A 43 2.41 8.78 -10.17
N ARG A 44 1.30 8.14 -10.59
CA ARG A 44 -0.04 8.71 -10.41
C ARG A 44 -0.53 8.43 -9.00
N VAL A 45 -1.06 9.45 -8.35
CA VAL A 45 -1.62 9.34 -7.01
C VAL A 45 -2.94 8.59 -7.04
N VAL A 46 -3.10 7.63 -6.13
CA VAL A 46 -4.36 6.93 -5.87
C VAL A 46 -5.00 7.56 -4.64
N SER A 47 -6.27 7.94 -4.75
CA SER A 47 -7.04 8.44 -3.61
C SER A 47 -7.14 7.38 -2.51
N THR A 48 -6.78 7.76 -1.29
CA THR A 48 -6.87 6.94 -0.08
C THR A 48 -8.32 6.70 0.35
N ASP A 49 -9.21 7.66 0.09
CA ASP A 49 -10.64 7.57 0.44
C ASP A 49 -11.44 6.66 -0.50
N GLY A 50 -10.94 6.37 -1.68
CA GLY A 50 -11.59 5.52 -2.66
C GLY A 50 -11.57 4.02 -2.30
N PRO A 51 -12.41 3.18 -2.94
CA PRO A 51 -12.46 1.75 -2.67
C PRO A 51 -11.11 1.03 -2.84
N LEU A 52 -10.29 1.47 -3.80
CA LEU A 52 -8.95 0.93 -4.02
C LEU A 52 -7.98 1.37 -2.92
N GLY A 53 -7.93 2.67 -2.61
CA GLY A 53 -7.05 3.20 -1.56
C GLY A 53 -7.32 2.56 -0.20
N ARG A 54 -8.59 2.44 0.19
CA ARG A 54 -8.98 1.76 1.44
C ARG A 54 -8.53 0.30 1.49
N ARG A 55 -8.65 -0.43 0.38
CA ARG A 55 -8.17 -1.83 0.29
C ARG A 55 -6.65 -1.93 0.43
N ILE A 56 -5.91 -1.02 -0.20
CA ILE A 56 -4.45 -0.95 -0.10
C ILE A 56 -4.02 -0.63 1.34
N LEU A 57 -4.61 0.40 1.95
CA LEU A 57 -4.31 0.78 3.33
C LEU A 57 -4.65 -0.32 4.34
N ALA A 58 -5.77 -1.03 4.15
CA ALA A 58 -6.11 -2.17 4.99
C ALA A 58 -5.07 -3.29 4.88
N ALA A 59 -4.61 -3.62 3.67
CA ALA A 59 -3.58 -4.64 3.47
C ALA A 59 -2.24 -4.24 4.12
N VAL A 60 -1.87 -2.95 4.05
CA VAL A 60 -0.68 -2.40 4.72
C VAL A 60 -0.81 -2.51 6.23
N ALA A 61 -1.94 -2.10 6.82
CA ALA A 61 -2.16 -2.17 8.25
C ALA A 61 -2.05 -3.61 8.79
N GLU A 62 -2.60 -4.60 8.07
CA GLU A 62 -2.47 -6.00 8.45
C GLU A 62 -1.02 -6.53 8.32
N TYR A 63 -0.25 -6.03 7.35
CA TYR A 63 1.17 -6.37 7.23
C TYR A 63 1.98 -5.83 8.41
N GLU A 64 1.78 -4.57 8.76
CA GLU A 64 2.49 -3.90 9.87
C GLU A 64 2.14 -4.50 11.23
N ALA A 65 0.88 -4.85 11.45
CA ALA A 65 0.45 -5.55 12.67
C ALA A 65 1.16 -6.90 12.84
N ARG A 66 1.43 -7.60 11.73
CA ARG A 66 2.19 -8.86 11.72
C ARG A 66 3.68 -8.66 11.91
N ALA A 67 4.25 -7.55 11.41
CA ALA A 67 5.68 -7.26 11.54
C ALA A 67 6.09 -6.77 12.93
N THR A 68 5.14 -6.24 13.71
CA THR A 68 5.36 -5.71 15.07
C THR A 68 5.12 -6.74 16.18
N SER A 69 4.58 -7.92 15.84
CA SER A 69 4.32 -9.03 16.77
C SER A 69 5.48 -10.02 16.81
#